data_AF-A0A8J3HEV8-F1
#
_entry.id   AF-A0A8J3HEV8-F1
#
_cell.length_a   1.000
_cell.length_b   1.000
_cell.length_c   1.000
_cell.angle_alpha   90.00
_cell.angle_beta   90.00
_cell.angle_gamma   90.00
#
_symmetry.space_group_name_H-M   'P 1'
#
loop_
_entity.id
_entity.type
_entity.pdbx_description
1 polymer ?
#
loop_
_entity_poly.entity_id
_entity_poly.type
_entity_poly.pdbx_seq_one_letter_code
_entity_poly.pdbx_strand_id
1 'polypeptide(L)'
;MSLHTPIRPQWKCAICAAEWPCHTRRRQLLAQFDGSPASLALVLARHLVQACEDLPTTASGLLHHRFLGWLNAASAPPRTPPPRRPLQPFPDTHLPNAASIGYSTRRPAPAPRRGARRLLAALKIG
;
A
#
# COMPACT_ATOMS: atom_id res chain seq x y z
N MET A 1 -34.69 11.96 -0.14
CA MET A 1 -33.50 11.07 -0.12
C MET A 1 -32.94 11.07 1.29
N SER A 2 -33.06 9.96 2.02
CA SER A 2 -32.52 9.88 3.38
C SER A 2 -30.99 9.85 3.36
N LEU A 3 -30.35 10.68 4.19
CA LEU A 3 -28.89 10.76 4.26
C LEU A 3 -28.34 9.64 5.15
N HIS A 4 -27.48 8.80 4.57
CA HIS A 4 -26.85 7.67 5.27
C HIS A 4 -25.65 8.15 6.09
N THR A 5 -25.91 8.64 7.30
CA THR A 5 -24.89 9.17 8.22
C THR A 5 -24.18 8.05 9.01
N PRO A 6 -22.92 8.26 9.42
CA PRO A 6 -22.21 7.33 10.30
C PRO A 6 -22.66 7.51 11.76
N ILE A 7 -22.80 6.40 12.48
CA ILE A 7 -22.93 6.35 13.93
C ILE A 7 -21.56 6.03 14.51
N ARG A 8 -21.00 6.95 15.29
CA ARG A 8 -19.76 6.76 16.07
C ARG A 8 -20.08 6.13 17.44
N PRO A 9 -19.15 5.35 18.04
CA PRO A 9 -17.82 4.98 17.54
C PRO A 9 -17.83 3.74 16.63
N GLN A 10 -18.98 3.08 16.44
CA GLN A 10 -19.06 1.83 15.68
C GLN A 10 -18.88 1.98 14.16
N TRP A 11 -18.91 3.21 13.64
CA TRP A 11 -18.86 3.53 12.22
C TRP A 11 -19.85 2.73 11.38
N LYS A 12 -21.09 2.57 11.88
CA LYS A 12 -22.20 1.93 11.15
C LYS A 12 -23.14 2.98 10.58
N CYS A 13 -23.81 2.67 9.48
CA CYS A 13 -24.82 3.55 8.91
C CYS A 13 -26.07 3.57 9.79
N ALA A 14 -26.60 4.76 10.09
CA ALA A 14 -27.81 4.90 10.90
C ALA A 14 -29.07 4.26 10.29
N ILE A 15 -29.11 4.14 8.96
CA ILE A 15 -30.29 3.65 8.24
C ILE A 15 -30.13 2.17 7.87
N CYS A 16 -28.97 1.80 7.32
CA CYS A 16 -28.74 0.44 6.83
C CYS A 16 -28.19 -0.52 7.90
N ALA A 17 -27.71 0.00 9.03
CA ALA A 17 -26.89 -0.74 10.01
C ALA A 17 -25.58 -1.37 9.46
N ALA A 18 -25.33 -1.29 8.16
CA ALA A 18 -24.10 -1.75 7.50
C ALA A 18 -22.90 -0.84 7.83
N GLU A 19 -21.70 -1.35 7.59
CA GLU A 19 -20.46 -0.60 7.73
C GLU A 19 -20.47 0.69 6.90
N TRP A 20 -20.19 1.82 7.55
CA TRP A 20 -20.11 3.11 6.89
C TRP A 20 -18.72 3.33 6.26
N PRO A 21 -18.57 3.72 4.98
CA PRO A 21 -19.62 4.13 4.06
C PRO A 21 -20.36 2.93 3.47
N CYS A 22 -21.67 2.86 3.69
CA CYS A 22 -22.52 1.81 3.09
C CYS A 22 -22.70 2.05 1.59
N HIS A 23 -23.10 1.03 0.84
CA HIS A 23 -23.25 1.12 -0.63
C HIS A 23 -24.12 2.32 -1.07
N THR A 24 -25.24 2.58 -0.39
CA THR A 24 -26.09 3.73 -0.70
C THR A 24 -25.39 5.06 -0.43
N ARG A 25 -24.65 5.19 0.68
CA ARG A 25 -23.88 6.41 0.96
C ARG A 25 -22.78 6.64 -0.06
N ARG A 26 -22.09 5.58 -0.52
CA ARG A 26 -21.07 5.69 -1.56
C ARG A 26 -21.65 6.29 -2.85
N ARG A 27 -22.80 5.78 -3.31
CA ARG A 27 -23.51 6.34 -4.48
C ARG A 27 -23.93 7.80 -4.26
N GLN A 28 -24.46 8.12 -3.09
CA GLN A 28 -24.84 9.50 -2.75
C GLN A 28 -23.62 10.44 -2.77
N LEU A 29 -22.48 9.99 -2.25
CA LEU A 29 -21.24 10.77 -2.24
C LEU A 29 -20.68 10.96 -3.64
N LEU A 30 -20.70 9.91 -4.48
CA LEU A 30 -20.30 10.02 -5.88
C LEU A 30 -21.16 11.04 -6.64
N ALA A 31 -22.48 11.02 -6.44
CA ALA A 31 -23.39 11.98 -7.06
C ALA A 31 -23.21 13.42 -6.51
N GLN A 32 -22.90 13.57 -5.21
CA GLN A 32 -22.65 14.88 -4.59
C GLN A 32 -21.35 15.54 -5.07
N PHE A 33 -20.33 14.74 -5.38
CA PHE A 33 -18.99 15.20 -5.76
C PHE A 33 -18.68 14.87 -7.23
N ASP A 34 -19.71 14.79 -8.07
CA ASP A 34 -19.53 14.53 -9.50
C ASP A 34 -18.61 15.59 -10.11
N GLY A 35 -17.62 15.15 -10.89
CA GLY A 35 -16.57 16.01 -11.44
C GLY A 35 -15.48 16.46 -10.44
N SER A 36 -15.47 16.01 -9.19
CA SER A 36 -14.45 16.39 -8.18
C SER A 36 -14.04 15.23 -7.25
N PRO A 37 -13.39 14.17 -7.79
CA PRO A 37 -12.98 12.99 -7.01
C PRO A 37 -11.96 13.32 -5.92
N ALA A 38 -11.11 14.35 -6.12
CA ALA A 38 -10.15 14.80 -5.11
C ALA A 38 -10.85 15.33 -3.86
N SER A 39 -11.90 16.15 -4.03
CA SER A 39 -12.71 16.68 -2.92
C SER A 39 -13.42 15.56 -2.16
N LEU A 40 -13.95 14.56 -2.87
CA LEU A 40 -14.53 13.36 -2.25
C LEU A 40 -13.50 12.58 -1.42
N ALA A 41 -12.29 12.39 -1.96
CA ALA A 41 -11.22 11.71 -1.26
C ALA A 41 -10.82 12.45 0.03
N LEU A 42 -10.75 13.78 0.01
CA LEU A 42 -10.46 14.60 1.19
C LEU A 42 -11.54 14.45 2.27
N VAL A 43 -12.82 14.48 1.89
CA VAL A 43 -13.93 14.27 2.83
C VAL A 43 -13.83 12.88 3.46
N LEU A 44 -13.58 11.84 2.68
CA LEU A 44 -13.45 10.48 3.19
C LEU A 44 -12.18 10.26 4.02
N ALA A 45 -11.07 10.92 3.68
CA ALA A 45 -9.83 10.88 4.44
C ALA A 45 -10.01 11.48 5.85
N ARG A 46 -10.76 12.58 5.99
CA ARG A 46 -11.10 13.13 7.31
C ARG A 46 -11.87 12.12 8.16
N HIS A 47 -12.85 11.45 7.57
CA HIS A 47 -13.62 10.42 8.29
C HIS A 47 -12.75 9.19 8.62
N LEU A 48 -11.81 8.82 7.75
CA LEU A 48 -10.86 7.73 8.02
C LEU A 48 -10.02 8.01 9.26
N VAL A 49 -9.48 9.22 9.42
CA VAL A 49 -8.69 9.60 10.61
C VAL A 49 -9.53 9.44 11.88
N GLN A 50 -10.75 9.97 11.88
CA GLN A 50 -11.67 9.83 13.00
C GLN A 50 -12.05 8.35 13.28
N ALA A 51 -12.13 7.52 12.23
CA ALA A 51 -12.40 6.10 12.38
C ALA A 51 -11.21 5.33 12.97
N CYS A 52 -9.98 5.70 12.61
CA CYS A 52 -8.79 5.14 13.23
C CYS A 52 -8.72 5.45 14.73
N GLU A 53 -9.17 6.63 15.14
CA GLU A 53 -9.25 7.02 16.56
C GLU A 53 -10.33 6.23 17.31
N ASP A 54 -11.51 6.07 16.72
CA ASP A 54 -12.64 5.37 17.36
C ASP A 54 -12.49 3.84 17.38
N LEU A 55 -11.74 3.27 16.43
CA LEU A 55 -11.56 1.83 16.23
C LEU A 55 -10.07 1.43 16.32
N PRO A 56 -9.41 1.63 17.48
CA PRO A 56 -7.96 1.42 17.61
C PRO A 56 -7.53 -0.04 17.43
N THR A 57 -8.45 -0.99 17.59
CA THR A 57 -8.21 -2.42 17.39
C THR A 57 -8.33 -2.86 15.92
N THR A 58 -8.87 -2.00 15.05
CA THR A 58 -9.02 -2.30 13.63
C THR A 58 -7.77 -1.86 12.88
N ALA A 59 -7.18 -2.75 12.08
CA ALA A 59 -5.99 -2.42 11.30
C ALA A 59 -6.25 -1.24 10.34
N SER A 60 -5.38 -0.23 10.37
CA SER A 60 -5.52 0.98 9.55
C SER A 60 -5.61 0.69 8.06
N GLY A 61 -4.97 -0.37 7.56
CA GLY A 61 -5.07 -0.80 6.17
C GLY A 61 -6.49 -1.24 5.77
N LEU A 62 -7.23 -1.89 6.68
CA LEU A 62 -8.62 -2.30 6.45
C LEU A 62 -9.54 -1.08 6.40
N LEU A 63 -9.36 -0.13 7.32
CA LEU A 63 -10.10 1.14 7.31
C LEU A 63 -9.78 1.94 6.04
N HIS A 64 -8.50 2.06 5.66
CA HIS A 64 -8.12 2.73 4.43
C HIS A 64 -8.79 2.12 3.19
N HIS A 65 -8.76 0.80 3.04
CA HIS A 65 -9.43 0.11 1.94
C HIS A 65 -10.96 0.31 1.96
N ARG A 66 -11.58 0.28 3.14
CA ARG A 66 -13.03 0.50 3.29
C ARG A 66 -13.48 1.90 2.90
N PHE A 67 -12.72 2.93 3.27
CA PHE A 67 -13.07 4.33 3.01
C PHE A 67 -12.65 4.79 1.61
N LEU A 68 -11.42 4.47 1.18
CA LEU A 68 -10.81 5.01 -0.05
C LEU A 68 -10.60 3.96 -1.16
N GLY A 69 -10.61 2.66 -0.83
CA GLY A 69 -10.27 1.60 -1.79
C GLY A 69 -11.16 1.54 -3.02
N TRP A 70 -12.41 1.96 -2.89
CA TRP A 70 -13.38 1.99 -4.00
C TRP A 70 -13.30 3.26 -4.86
N LEU A 71 -12.59 4.32 -4.42
CA LEU A 71 -12.37 5.53 -5.23
C LEU A 71 -11.33 5.30 -6.32
N ASN A 72 -10.30 4.50 -6.04
CA ASN A 72 -9.22 4.19 -6.99
C ASN A 72 -9.70 3.33 -8.16
N ALA A 73 -10.76 2.53 -7.97
CA ALA A 73 -11.39 1.78 -9.04
C ALA A 73 -12.22 2.68 -9.97
N ALA A 74 -12.80 3.77 -9.44
CA ALA A 74 -13.58 4.73 -10.22
C ALA A 74 -12.70 5.79 -10.91
N SER A 75 -11.55 6.13 -10.34
CA SER A 75 -10.62 7.13 -10.88
C SER A 75 -9.56 6.54 -11.81
N ALA A 76 -9.34 5.22 -11.81
CA ALA A 76 -8.44 4.62 -12.77
C ALA A 76 -9.09 4.71 -14.15
N PRO A 77 -8.46 5.35 -15.16
CA PRO A 77 -8.92 5.18 -16.53
C PRO A 77 -8.96 3.68 -16.84
N PRO A 78 -9.84 3.20 -17.75
CA PRO A 78 -9.83 1.81 -18.15
C PRO A 78 -8.41 1.45 -18.54
N ARG A 79 -7.74 0.67 -17.69
CA ARG A 79 -6.41 0.16 -17.99
C ARG A 79 -6.63 -0.84 -19.09
N THR A 80 -6.53 -0.42 -20.33
CA THR A 80 -6.27 -1.34 -21.43
C THR A 80 -5.02 -2.08 -20.99
N PRO A 81 -5.07 -3.41 -20.73
CA PRO A 81 -3.85 -4.13 -20.43
C PRO A 81 -2.88 -3.84 -21.58
N PRO A 82 -1.60 -3.51 -21.30
CA PRO A 82 -0.65 -3.32 -22.38
C PRO A 82 -0.72 -4.56 -23.28
N PRO A 83 -0.67 -4.41 -24.62
CA PRO A 83 -0.68 -5.56 -25.50
C PRO A 83 0.36 -6.54 -24.96
N ARG A 84 -0.04 -7.79 -24.72
CA ARG A 84 0.89 -8.82 -24.25
C ARG A 84 2.02 -8.83 -25.26
N ARG A 85 3.18 -8.27 -24.89
CA ARG A 85 4.37 -8.37 -25.73
C ARG A 85 4.59 -9.88 -25.90
N PRO A 86 4.61 -10.40 -27.14
CA PRO A 86 4.97 -11.78 -27.35
C PRO A 86 6.25 -12.03 -26.57
N LEU A 87 6.27 -13.08 -25.74
CA LEU A 87 7.50 -13.54 -25.11
C LEU A 87 8.46 -13.77 -26.28
N GLN A 88 9.47 -12.90 -26.43
CA GLN A 88 10.47 -13.12 -27.45
C GLN A 88 11.15 -14.45 -27.10
N PRO A 89 11.30 -15.37 -28.05
CA PRO A 89 12.17 -16.52 -27.85
C PRO A 89 13.52 -16.01 -27.36
N PHE A 90 14.09 -16.68 -26.35
CA PHE A 90 15.44 -16.36 -25.90
C PHE A 90 16.36 -16.38 -27.13
N PRO A 91 17.21 -15.36 -27.34
CA PRO A 91 18.21 -15.45 -28.39
C PRO A 91 19.08 -16.67 -28.05
N ASP A 92 19.25 -17.59 -29.01
CA ASP A 92 20.27 -18.62 -28.94
C ASP A 92 21.60 -17.91 -28.67
N THR A 93 21.97 -17.87 -27.41
CA THR A 93 23.22 -17.27 -26.99
C THR A 93 24.26 -18.21 -27.53
N HIS A 94 24.92 -17.81 -28.62
CA HIS A 94 26.06 -18.53 -29.15
C HIS A 94 27.09 -18.60 -28.02
N LEU A 95 27.11 -19.72 -27.31
CA LEU A 95 27.98 -19.92 -26.18
C LEU A 95 29.41 -19.79 -26.71
N PRO A 96 30.23 -18.84 -26.23
CA PRO A 96 31.63 -18.80 -26.63
C PRO A 96 32.29 -20.11 -26.18
N ASN A 97 32.99 -20.78 -27.10
CA ASN A 97 33.78 -21.97 -26.80
C ASN A 97 34.73 -21.69 -25.62
N ALA A 98 34.91 -22.68 -24.74
CA ALA A 98 35.71 -22.65 -23.51
C ALA A 98 37.17 -22.15 -23.68
N ALA A 99 37.66 -22.03 -24.92
CA ALA A 99 38.99 -21.52 -25.23
C ALA A 99 39.21 -20.02 -24.92
N SER A 100 38.16 -19.23 -24.68
CA SER A 100 38.30 -17.77 -24.46
C SER A 100 38.32 -17.32 -22.99
N ILE A 101 38.05 -18.21 -22.03
CA ILE A 101 37.97 -17.84 -20.61
C ILE A 101 39.34 -17.99 -19.95
N GLY A 102 40.21 -16.99 -20.15
CA GLY A 102 41.43 -16.82 -19.36
C GLY A 102 41.10 -16.33 -17.95
N TYR A 103 40.86 -17.23 -16.99
CA TYR A 103 40.69 -16.85 -15.59
C TYR A 103 42.07 -16.57 -14.96
N SER A 104 42.31 -15.31 -14.58
CA SER A 104 43.51 -14.92 -13.83
C SER A 104 43.37 -15.36 -12.38
N THR A 105 44.15 -16.36 -11.95
CA THR A 105 44.16 -16.91 -10.57
C THR A 105 44.96 -16.06 -9.58
N ARG A 106 44.77 -14.74 -9.56
CA ARG A 106 45.30 -13.92 -8.46
C ARG A 106 44.28 -13.82 -7.34
N ARG A 107 44.40 -14.74 -6.37
CA ARG A 107 43.64 -14.70 -5.11
C ARG A 107 44.16 -13.53 -4.26
N PRO A 108 43.35 -12.52 -3.92
CA PRO A 108 43.78 -11.51 -2.95
C PRO A 108 43.87 -12.14 -1.55
N ALA A 109 44.93 -11.81 -0.81
CA ALA A 109 45.17 -12.29 0.53
C ALA A 109 44.09 -11.76 1.52
N PRO A 110 43.67 -12.56 2.53
CA PRO A 110 42.69 -12.12 3.51
C PRO A 110 43.26 -11.05 4.47
N ALA A 111 42.49 -10.00 4.71
CA ALA A 111 42.84 -8.92 5.62
C ALA A 111 42.81 -9.36 7.11
N PRO A 112 43.68 -8.81 7.99
CA PRO A 112 43.72 -9.15 9.40
C PRO A 112 42.54 -8.55 10.19
N ARG A 113 41.94 -9.36 11.08
CA ARG A 113 40.83 -8.98 11.95
C ARG A 113 41.31 -8.09 13.11
N ARG A 114 40.87 -6.84 13.18
CA ARG A 114 41.02 -5.99 14.37
C ARG A 114 39.84 -6.14 15.32
N GLY A 115 40.16 -6.65 16.51
CA GLY A 115 39.93 -5.90 17.74
C GLY A 115 38.55 -6.01 18.38
N ALA A 116 38.50 -6.82 19.43
CA ALA A 116 37.47 -6.80 20.46
C ALA A 116 37.26 -5.40 21.05
N ARG A 117 36.00 -4.99 21.15
CA ARG A 117 35.56 -3.97 22.12
C ARG A 117 34.36 -4.51 22.89
N ARG A 118 34.66 -5.13 24.02
CA ARG A 118 33.74 -5.20 25.17
C ARG A 118 33.65 -3.79 25.75
N LEU A 119 32.45 -3.27 25.92
CA LEU A 119 32.14 -2.29 26.97
C LEU A 119 30.65 -2.42 27.28
N LEU A 120 30.38 -3.17 28.34
CA LEU A 120 29.17 -3.06 29.15
C LEU A 120 29.18 -1.67 29.78
N ALA A 121 28.12 -0.88 29.58
CA ALA A 121 27.85 0.30 30.38
C ALA A 121 26.56 0.04 31.16
N ALA A 122 26.74 -0.02 32.48
CA ALA A 122 25.72 -0.30 33.46
C ALA A 122 24.88 0.95 33.76
N LEU A 123 23.61 0.68 34.08
CA LEU A 123 22.69 1.53 34.84
C LEU A 123 23.39 2.21 36.04
N LYS A 124 23.21 3.52 36.20
CA LYS A 124 23.21 4.17 37.52
C LYS A 124 22.14 5.26 37.60
N ILE A 125 21.20 5.00 38.49
CA ILE A 125 20.14 5.87 38.99
C ILE A 125 20.78 6.70 40.11
N GLY A 126 20.47 8.00 40.16
CA GLY A 126 20.92 8.95 41.18
C GLY A 126 20.34 10.31 40.89
#